data_AF-A0A8T3BI34-F1
#
_entry.id   AF-A0A8T3BI34-F1
#
_cell.length_a   1.000
_cell.length_b   1.000
_cell.length_c   1.000
_cell.angle_alpha   90.00
_cell.angle_beta   90.00
_cell.angle_gamma   90.00
#
_symmetry.space_group_name_H-M   'P 1'
#
loop_
_entity.id
_entity.type
_entity.pdbx_description
1 polymer ?
#
loop_
_entity_poly.entity_id
_entity_poly.type
_entity_poly.pdbx_seq_one_letter_code
_entity_poly.pdbx_strand_id
1 'polypeptide(L)'
;MIFSEASMKVVKEIRNILLEFCNWSGQNKNYHKSFILFGKAVKRRKKKIISRLIGFKPVKEMNYLGVKVALRRLVGADFHNILHQLWGNLILWGINLFFLNLLSSWF
;
A
#
# COMPACT_ATOMS: atom_id res chain seq x y z
N MET A 1 0.26 7.32 3.32
CA MET A 1 -1.05 6.72 3.69
C MET A 1 -1.79 7.71 4.57
N ILE A 2 -3.10 7.91 4.40
CA ILE A 2 -3.88 8.90 5.19
C ILE A 2 -4.88 8.15 6.06
N PHE A 3 -4.93 8.47 7.35
CA PHE A 3 -5.92 7.97 8.29
C PHE A 3 -6.82 9.11 8.72
N SER A 4 -8.13 8.86 8.74
CA SER A 4 -9.10 9.87 9.13
C SER A 4 -10.42 9.26 9.54
N GLU A 5 -11.21 10.03 10.28
CA GLU A 5 -12.61 9.71 10.50
C GLU A 5 -13.35 9.68 9.16
N ALA A 6 -14.21 8.68 8.96
CA ALA A 6 -15.02 8.56 7.75
C ALA A 6 -16.19 9.57 7.77
N SER A 7 -15.93 10.87 7.87
CA SER A 7 -16.92 11.95 7.85
C SER A 7 -16.87 12.73 6.52
N MET A 8 -18.01 13.27 6.10
CA MET A 8 -18.06 14.01 4.82
C MET A 8 -17.23 15.29 4.85
N LYS A 9 -17.18 15.98 6.01
CA LYS A 9 -16.38 17.18 6.21
C LYS A 9 -14.89 16.87 6.03
N VAL A 10 -14.39 15.86 6.73
CA VAL A 10 -12.98 15.47 6.69
C VAL A 10 -12.57 14.96 5.31
N VAL A 11 -13.41 14.18 4.64
CA VAL A 11 -13.11 13.68 3.28
C VAL A 11 -13.04 14.81 2.25
N LYS A 12 -13.91 15.84 2.36
CA LYS A 12 -13.83 17.02 1.49
C LYS A 12 -12.50 17.76 1.70
N GLU A 13 -12.10 17.93 2.95
CA GLU A 13 -10.84 18.58 3.30
C GLU A 13 -9.63 17.82 2.72
N ILE A 14 -9.57 16.50 2.93
CA ILE A 14 -8.52 15.65 2.37
C ILE A 14 -8.49 15.75 0.84
N ARG A 15 -9.66 15.78 0.19
CA ARG A 15 -9.72 15.93 -1.27
C ARG A 15 -9.11 17.25 -1.73
N ASN A 16 -9.40 18.35 -1.02
CA ASN A 16 -8.85 19.67 -1.33
C ASN A 16 -7.33 19.71 -1.14
N ILE A 17 -6.83 19.24 0.02
CA ILE A 17 -5.39 19.13 0.29
C ILE A 17 -4.67 18.33 -0.81
N LEU A 18 -5.25 17.19 -1.21
CA LEU A 18 -4.66 16.39 -2.29
C LEU A 18 -4.69 17.11 -3.63
N LEU A 19 -5.71 17.94 -3.92
CA LEU A 19 -5.80 18.71 -5.16
C LEU A 19 -4.75 19.83 -5.18
N GLU A 20 -4.65 20.58 -4.09
CA GLU A 20 -3.64 21.64 -3.92
C GLU A 20 -2.21 21.08 -4.03
N PHE A 21 -1.93 19.97 -3.35
CA PHE A 21 -0.64 19.30 -3.44
C PHE A 21 -0.29 18.89 -4.88
N CYS A 22 -1.26 18.30 -5.61
CA CYS A 22 -1.06 17.92 -7.01
C CYS A 22 -0.83 19.13 -7.92
N ASN A 23 -1.58 20.21 -7.71
CA ASN A 23 -1.40 21.45 -8.46
C ASN A 23 -0.03 22.07 -8.20
N TRP A 24 0.44 22.07 -6.95
CA TRP A 24 1.74 22.62 -6.58
C TRP A 24 2.92 21.76 -7.06
N SER A 25 2.81 20.43 -6.93
CA SER A 25 3.87 19.50 -7.31
C SER A 25 3.89 19.15 -8.80
N GLY A 26 2.85 19.50 -9.56
CA GLY A 26 2.65 19.05 -10.94
C GLY A 26 2.35 17.55 -11.07
N GLN A 27 2.14 16.84 -9.97
CA GLN A 27 1.89 15.40 -9.97
C GLN A 27 0.41 15.09 -10.16
N ASN A 28 0.12 14.04 -10.93
CA ASN A 28 -1.24 13.53 -11.10
C ASN A 28 -1.53 12.32 -10.22
N LYS A 29 -2.76 12.25 -9.69
CA LYS A 29 -3.24 11.13 -8.89
C LYS A 29 -3.59 9.96 -9.80
N ASN A 30 -3.07 8.78 -9.50
CA ASN A 30 -3.53 7.56 -10.14
C ASN A 30 -4.75 7.00 -9.39
N TYR A 31 -5.94 7.25 -9.91
CA TYR A 31 -7.20 6.79 -9.29
C TYR A 31 -7.34 5.27 -9.27
N HIS A 32 -6.73 4.55 -10.22
CA HIS A 32 -6.77 3.08 -10.26
C HIS A 32 -5.90 2.42 -9.18
N LYS A 33 -4.82 3.09 -8.76
CA LYS A 33 -3.93 2.65 -7.68
C LYS A 33 -4.29 3.24 -6.31
N SER A 34 -5.24 4.18 -6.27
CA SER A 34 -5.70 4.82 -5.03
C SER A 34 -6.91 4.07 -4.45
N PHE A 35 -6.73 3.53 -3.24
CA PHE A 35 -7.74 2.71 -2.56
C PHE A 35 -8.19 3.32 -1.24
N ILE A 36 -9.40 2.95 -0.78
CA ILE A 36 -9.90 3.26 0.57
C ILE A 36 -10.25 1.99 1.30
N LEU A 37 -9.67 1.84 2.49
CA LEU A 37 -10.02 0.81 3.45
C LEU A 37 -10.95 1.42 4.52
N PHE A 38 -12.22 1.06 4.51
CA PHE A 38 -13.16 1.58 5.50
C PHE A 38 -13.30 0.67 6.72
N GLY A 39 -13.12 1.23 7.91
CA GLY A 39 -13.37 0.54 9.18
C GLY A 39 -14.72 -0.20 9.25
N LYS A 40 -14.76 -1.25 10.07
CA LYS A 40 -15.93 -2.16 10.21
C LYS A 40 -17.21 -1.42 10.60
N ALA A 41 -17.11 -0.40 11.44
CA ALA A 41 -18.24 0.37 11.95
C ALA A 41 -18.89 1.32 10.91
N VAL A 42 -18.24 1.57 9.76
CA VAL A 42 -18.77 2.51 8.76
C VAL A 42 -19.95 1.87 8.01
N LYS A 43 -21.12 2.53 8.02
CA LYS A 43 -22.32 2.06 7.30
C LYS A 43 -22.09 2.02 5.78
N ARG A 44 -22.64 1.01 5.09
CA ARG A 44 -22.51 0.82 3.63
C ARG A 44 -22.90 2.06 2.82
N ARG A 45 -23.98 2.75 3.21
CA ARG A 45 -24.41 4.00 2.55
C ARG A 45 -23.34 5.08 2.63
N LYS A 46 -22.71 5.26 3.81
CA LYS A 46 -21.62 6.23 4.02
C LYS A 46 -20.40 5.90 3.18
N LYS A 47 -19.99 4.62 3.11
CA LYS A 47 -18.89 4.14 2.25
C LYS A 47 -19.12 4.53 0.79
N LYS A 48 -20.33 4.27 0.25
CA LYS A 48 -20.69 4.58 -1.15
C LYS A 48 -20.59 6.07 -1.45
N ILE A 49 -21.08 6.93 -0.55
CA ILE A 49 -21.05 8.38 -0.72
C ILE A 49 -19.60 8.88 -0.68
N ILE A 50 -18.81 8.46 0.31
CA ILE A 50 -17.41 8.86 0.46
C ILE A 50 -16.58 8.42 -0.76
N SER A 51 -16.71 7.17 -1.20
CA SER A 51 -15.97 6.67 -2.37
C SER A 51 -16.30 7.45 -3.64
N ARG A 52 -17.58 7.82 -3.85
CA ARG A 52 -17.98 8.66 -4.98
C ARG A 52 -17.40 10.08 -4.91
N LEU A 53 -17.36 10.67 -3.71
CA LEU A 53 -16.85 12.02 -3.50
C LEU A 53 -15.35 12.12 -3.84
N ILE A 54 -14.55 11.20 -3.32
CA ILE A 54 -13.08 11.25 -3.46
C ILE A 54 -12.57 10.52 -4.72
N GLY A 55 -13.38 9.64 -5.31
CA GLY A 55 -13.04 8.91 -6.54
C GLY A 55 -12.15 7.68 -6.32
N PHE A 56 -11.90 7.29 -5.07
CA PHE A 56 -11.06 6.12 -4.75
C PHE A 56 -11.90 4.85 -4.54
N LYS A 57 -11.36 3.73 -5.01
CA LYS A 57 -12.05 2.44 -4.95
C LYS A 57 -12.05 1.89 -3.51
N PRO A 58 -13.21 1.54 -2.94
CA PRO A 58 -13.27 0.85 -1.65
C PRO A 58 -12.73 -0.58 -1.78
N VAL A 59 -11.86 -0.98 -0.87
CA VAL A 59 -11.28 -2.33 -0.82
C VAL A 59 -11.41 -2.94 0.57
N LYS A 60 -11.34 -4.27 0.65
CA LYS A 60 -11.33 -5.03 1.92
C LYS A 60 -9.92 -5.20 2.46
N GLU A 61 -8.94 -5.22 1.57
CA GLU A 61 -7.52 -5.36 1.83
C GLU A 61 -6.74 -4.69 0.69
N MET A 62 -5.51 -4.27 0.99
CA MET A 62 -4.58 -3.68 0.03
C MET A 62 -3.15 -4.03 0.43
N ASN A 63 -2.20 -3.97 -0.50
CA ASN A 63 -0.78 -4.09 -0.17
C ASN A 63 -0.16 -2.71 -0.05
N TYR A 64 0.59 -2.47 1.01
CA TYR A 64 1.35 -1.25 1.22
C TYR A 64 2.78 -1.62 1.59
N LEU A 65 3.74 -1.19 0.76
CA LEU A 65 5.17 -1.48 0.94
C LEU A 65 5.45 -2.99 1.14
N GLY A 66 4.78 -3.83 0.34
CA GLY A 66 4.90 -5.29 0.42
C GLY A 66 4.04 -5.96 1.49
N VAL A 67 3.58 -5.23 2.52
CA VAL A 67 2.77 -5.78 3.61
C VAL A 67 1.28 -5.66 3.30
N LYS A 68 0.52 -6.73 3.55
CA LYS A 68 -0.94 -6.69 3.43
C LYS A 68 -1.55 -5.87 4.57
N VAL A 69 -2.39 -4.91 4.21
CA VAL A 69 -3.18 -4.09 5.13
C VAL A 69 -4.64 -4.53 5.02
N ALA A 70 -5.19 -5.02 6.13
CA ALA A 70 -6.56 -5.51 6.22
C ALA A 70 -7.19 -5.19 7.58
N LEU A 71 -8.52 -5.23 7.67
CA LEU A 71 -9.27 -5.02 8.92
C LEU A 71 -9.47 -6.30 9.75
N ARG A 72 -9.03 -7.43 9.22
CA ARG A 72 -8.95 -8.71 9.94
C ARG A 72 -7.56 -8.85 10.54
N ARG A 73 -7.42 -9.78 11.49
CA ARG A 73 -6.10 -10.21 11.96
C ARG A 73 -5.33 -10.80 10.77
N LEU A 74 -4.08 -10.34 10.59
CA LEU A 74 -3.17 -10.93 9.62
C LEU A 74 -2.69 -12.29 10.14
N VAL A 75 -2.51 -13.23 9.23
CA VAL A 75 -2.01 -14.59 9.52
C VAL A 75 -0.68 -14.81 8.80
N GLY A 76 0.06 -15.85 9.17
CA GLY A 76 1.37 -16.15 8.56
C GLY A 76 1.35 -16.18 7.03
N ALA A 77 0.28 -16.72 6.43
CA ALA A 77 0.10 -16.77 4.99
C ALA A 77 0.07 -15.39 4.31
N ASP A 78 -0.34 -14.32 5.02
CA ASP A 78 -0.34 -12.97 4.44
C ASP A 78 1.06 -12.40 4.20
N PHE A 79 2.08 -12.98 4.85
CA PHE A 79 3.48 -12.58 4.72
C PHE A 79 4.26 -13.42 3.71
N HIS A 80 3.63 -14.45 3.13
CA HIS A 80 4.28 -15.40 2.22
C HIS A 80 5.00 -14.70 1.05
N ASN A 81 4.37 -13.69 0.43
CA ASN A 81 4.97 -12.97 -0.68
C ASN A 81 6.27 -12.24 -0.30
N ILE A 82 6.29 -11.58 0.86
CA ILE A 82 7.50 -10.88 1.34
C ILE A 82 8.57 -11.90 1.67
N LEU A 83 8.21 -12.98 2.37
CA LEU A 83 9.14 -14.04 2.71
C LEU A 83 9.74 -14.66 1.45
N HIS A 84 8.93 -14.95 0.43
CA HIS A 84 9.39 -15.49 -0.84
C HIS A 84 10.39 -14.54 -1.55
N GLN A 85 10.11 -13.24 -1.57
CA GLN A 85 11.04 -12.24 -2.13
C GLN A 85 12.36 -12.17 -1.34
N LEU A 86 12.28 -12.18 -0.01
CA LEU A 86 13.46 -12.20 0.85
C LEU A 86 14.29 -13.47 0.65
N TRP A 87 13.65 -14.63 0.55
CA TRP A 87 14.32 -15.89 0.24
C TRP A 87 15.04 -15.86 -1.10
N GLY A 88 14.38 -15.35 -2.15
CA GLY A 88 15.01 -15.18 -3.47
C GLY A 88 16.25 -14.27 -3.41
N ASN A 89 16.16 -13.15 -2.69
CA ASN A 89 17.28 -12.23 -2.51
C ASN A 89 18.42 -12.87 -1.70
N LEU A 90 18.11 -13.61 -0.64
CA LEU A 90 19.11 -14.30 0.19
C LEU A 90 19.88 -15.35 -0.62
N ILE A 91 19.18 -16.14 -1.44
CA ILE A 91 19.82 -17.13 -2.31
C ILE A 91 20.75 -16.43 -3.31
N LEU A 92 20.28 -15.36 -3.96
CA LEU A 92 21.08 -14.60 -4.91
C LEU A 92 22.35 -14.01 -4.25
N TRP A 93 22.21 -13.44 -3.06
CA TRP A 93 23.35 -12.90 -2.31
C TRP A 93 24.33 -13.98 -1.88
N GLY A 94 23.84 -15.14 -1.42
CA GLY A 94 24.68 -16.28 -1.08
C GLY A 94 25.48 -16.79 -2.27
N ILE A 95 24.85 -16.90 -3.44
CA ILE A 95 25.52 -17.29 -4.70
C ILE A 95 26.60 -16.27 -5.08
N ASN A 96 26.29 -14.98 -5.03
CA ASN A 96 27.25 -13.94 -5.36
C ASN A 96 28.45 -13.93 -4.41
N LEU A 97 28.22 -14.13 -3.11
CA LEU A 97 29.30 -14.23 -2.12
C LEU A 97 30.19 -15.44 -2.38
N PHE A 98 29.59 -16.58 -2.73
CA PHE A 98 30.32 -17.78 -3.11
C PHE A 98 31.21 -17.55 -4.34
N PHE A 99 30.68 -16.91 -5.40
CA PHE A 99 31.46 -16.57 -6.59
C PHE A 99 32.58 -15.57 -6.32
N LEU A 100 32.35 -14.55 -5.47
CA LEU A 100 33.38 -13.60 -5.06
C LEU A 100 34.53 -14.29 -4.33
N ASN A 101 34.20 -15.19 -3.39
CA ASN A 101 35.20 -15.96 -2.66
C ASN A 101 36.00 -16.88 -3.60
N LEU A 102 35.34 -17.52 -4.58
CA LEU A 102 36.04 -18.28 -5.61
C LEU A 102 37.00 -17.38 -6.38
N LEU A 103 36.54 -16.27 -6.97
CA LEU A 103 37.40 -15.36 -7.73
C LEU A 103 38.59 -14.84 -6.90
N SER A 104 38.41 -14.57 -5.60
CA SER A 104 39.50 -14.17 -4.70
C SER A 104 40.48 -15.29 -4.33
N SER A 105 40.11 -16.56 -4.56
CA SER A 105 41.01 -17.71 -4.36
C SER A 105 41.79 -18.08 -5.62
N TRP A 106 41.46 -17.49 -6.77
CA TRP A 106 42.14 -17.67 -8.06
C TRP A 106 43.08 -16.50 -8.43
N PHE A 107 43.18 -15.47 -7.57
CA PHE A 107 44.13 -14.35 -7.64
C PHE A 107 44.94 -14.29 -6.35
#